data_AF-A0A8T0D5V7-F1
#
_entry.id   AF-A0A8T0D5V7-F1
#
_cell.length_a   1.000
_cell.length_b   1.000
_cell.length_c   1.000
_cell.angle_alpha   90.00
_cell.angle_beta   90.00
_cell.angle_gamma   90.00
#
_symmetry.space_group_name_H-M   'P 1'
#
loop_
_entity.id
_entity.type
_entity.pdbx_description
1 polymer ?
#
loop_
_entity_poly.entity_id
_entity_poly.type
_entity_poly.pdbx_seq_one_letter_code
_entity_poly.pdbx_strand_id
1 'polypeptide(L)'
;MYENYIKIKSRAGFEYTGILHSIDTKNSTVTLKQVRLSDISNTNFARLGLNNIDYVIFRGGDIEDVQLSVTRPHDIKPTHDDAIVRLNLPSKTSVTDKCLQKSEASSSKQL
;
A
#
# COMPACT_ATOMS: atom_id res chain seq x y z
N MET A 1 7.47 20.38 3.87
CA MET A 1 8.21 19.84 2.70
C MET A 1 8.06 18.33 2.74
N TYR A 2 7.38 17.73 1.76
CA TYR A 2 7.25 16.27 1.70
C TYR A 2 8.48 15.72 0.99
N GLU A 3 9.25 14.88 1.68
CA GLU A 3 10.34 14.15 1.05
C GLU A 3 9.80 12.78 0.64
N ASN A 4 9.87 12.48 -0.66
CA ASN A 4 9.46 11.20 -1.21
C ASN A 4 10.55 10.17 -0.93
N TYR A 5 10.58 9.67 0.31
CA TYR A 5 11.48 8.60 0.70
C TYR A 5 11.02 7.28 0.13
N ILE A 6 11.93 6.61 -0.57
CA ILE A 6 11.74 5.29 -1.13
C ILE A 6 12.74 4.33 -0.47
N LYS A 7 12.24 3.16 -0.11
CA LYS A 7 13.04 2.00 0.24
C LYS A 7 13.01 1.01 -0.92
N ILE A 8 14.18 0.64 -1.43
CA ILE A 8 14.35 -0.35 -2.49
C ILE A 8 15.09 -1.55 -1.91
N LYS A 9 14.52 -2.74 -2.06
CA LYS A 9 15.25 -4.00 -1.85
C LYS A 9 15.78 -4.46 -3.20
N SER A 10 17.10 -4.63 -3.31
CA SER A 10 17.71 -5.18 -4.52
C SER A 10 17.72 -6.70 -4.49
N ARG A 11 17.82 -7.33 -5.65
CA ARG A 11 17.97 -8.79 -5.79
C ARG A 11 19.24 -9.35 -5.18
N ALA A 12 20.22 -8.50 -4.86
CA ALA A 12 21.40 -8.90 -4.10
C ALA A 12 21.11 -9.05 -2.59
N GLY A 13 19.89 -8.76 -2.15
CA GLY A 13 19.44 -8.88 -0.76
C GLY A 13 19.71 -7.65 0.10
N PHE A 14 20.20 -6.55 -0.49
CA PHE A 14 20.44 -5.30 0.23
C PHE A 14 19.25 -4.36 0.14
N GLU A 15 19.02 -3.60 1.20
CA GLU A 15 17.99 -2.58 1.26
C GLU A 15 18.61 -1.19 1.24
N TYR A 16 18.07 -0.33 0.39
CA TYR A 16 18.52 1.04 0.15
C TYR A 16 17.38 1.98 0.49
N THR A 17 17.66 3.03 1.26
CA THR A 17 16.71 4.09 1.54
C THR A 17 17.26 5.40 1.00
N GLY A 18 16.47 6.14 0.24
CA GLY A 18 16.88 7.43 -0.31
C GLY A 18 15.70 8.27 -0.77
N ILE A 19 15.99 9.46 -1.27
CA ILE A 19 14.97 10.36 -1.82
C ILE A 19 14.84 10.10 -3.32
N LEU A 20 13.62 9.95 -3.82
CA LEU A 20 13.39 9.82 -5.26
C LEU A 20 13.93 11.06 -6.00
N HIS A 21 14.84 10.83 -6.94
CA HIS A 21 15.40 11.87 -7.80
C HIS A 21 14.76 11.88 -9.18
N SER A 22 14.71 10.73 -9.86
CA SER A 22 14.13 10.62 -11.20
C SER A 22 13.66 9.19 -11.53
N ILE A 23 12.73 9.09 -12.49
CA ILE A 23 12.28 7.84 -13.09
C ILE A 23 12.42 7.97 -14.61
N ASP A 24 13.13 7.05 -15.23
CA ASP A 24 13.21 6.90 -16.69
C ASP A 24 12.44 5.66 -17.10
N THR A 25 11.24 5.87 -17.63
CA THR A 25 10.35 4.78 -18.06
C THR A 25 10.82 4.11 -19.34
N LYS A 26 11.59 4.80 -20.19
CA LYS A 26 12.12 4.24 -21.43
C LYS A 26 13.21 3.20 -21.15
N ASN A 27 14.11 3.53 -20.22
CA ASN A 27 15.19 2.64 -19.82
C ASN A 27 14.84 1.75 -18.62
N SER A 28 13.64 1.93 -18.06
CA SER A 28 13.19 1.26 -16.83
C SER A 28 14.19 1.44 -15.69
N THR A 29 14.60 2.67 -15.43
CA THR A 29 15.53 3.00 -14.34
C THR A 29 14.93 3.98 -13.34
N VAL A 30 15.39 3.88 -12.10
CA VAL A 30 15.04 4.78 -10.99
C VAL A 30 16.31 5.28 -10.37
N THR A 31 16.39 6.61 -10.15
CA THR A 31 17.52 7.23 -9.47
C THR A 31 17.08 7.70 -8.09
N LEU A 32 17.81 7.28 -7.06
CA LEU A 32 17.69 7.80 -5.70
C LEU A 32 18.87 8.72 -5.39
N LYS A 33 18.63 9.78 -4.62
CA LYS A 33 19.66 10.65 -4.04
C LYS A 33 19.76 10.49 -2.53
N GLN A 34 20.92 10.81 -1.95
CA GLN A 34 21.19 10.71 -0.51
C GLN A 34 20.85 9.31 0.03
N VAL A 35 21.38 8.29 -0.62
CA VAL A 35 21.05 6.89 -0.39
C VAL A 35 21.85 6.36 0.80
N ARG A 36 21.16 5.60 1.66
CA ARG A 36 21.73 4.86 2.78
C ARG A 36 21.39 3.39 2.64
N LEU A 37 22.35 2.53 2.96
CA LEU A 37 22.11 1.10 3.04
C LEU A 37 21.62 0.73 4.46
N SER A 38 20.57 -0.07 4.52
CA SER A 38 20.17 -0.75 5.74
C SER A 38 21.06 -1.97 5.97
N ASP A 39 21.27 -2.34 7.23
CA ASP A 39 21.98 -3.56 7.65
C ASP A 39 23.45 -3.71 7.21
N ILE A 40 24.15 -2.60 6.99
CA ILE A 40 25.61 -2.62 6.74
C ILE A 40 26.45 -2.92 7.99
N SER A 41 25.85 -2.96 9.19
CA SER A 41 26.55 -2.99 10.49
C SER A 41 27.58 -4.12 10.63
N ASN A 42 27.42 -5.22 9.89
CA ASN A 42 28.36 -6.35 9.87
C ASN A 42 29.07 -6.56 8.51
N THR A 43 29.04 -5.57 7.63
CA THR A 43 29.65 -5.64 6.30
C THR A 43 30.95 -4.82 6.23
N ASN A 44 31.82 -5.17 5.29
CA ASN A 44 33.01 -4.37 4.99
C ASN A 44 32.65 -2.91 4.62
N PHE A 45 31.45 -2.65 4.09
CA PHE A 45 30.97 -1.31 3.72
C PHE A 45 30.80 -0.37 4.92
N ALA A 46 30.37 -0.88 6.09
CA ALA A 46 30.29 -0.05 7.30
C ALA A 46 31.68 0.37 7.80
N ARG A 47 32.67 -0.53 7.73
CA ARG A 47 34.05 -0.23 8.13
C ARG A 47 34.72 0.82 7.25
N LEU A 48 34.25 0.97 6.00
CA LEU A 48 34.74 1.93 5.02
C LEU A 48 33.98 3.26 5.02
N GLY A 49 32.96 3.43 5.88
CA GLY A 49 32.16 4.67 5.90
C GLY A 49 31.33 4.91 4.63
N LEU A 50 31.12 3.88 3.81
CA LEU A 50 30.37 3.95 2.55
C LEU A 50 28.85 3.90 2.76
N ASN A 51 28.39 4.37 3.92
CA ASN A 51 27.00 4.30 4.34
C ASN A 51 26.13 5.42 3.75
N ASN A 52 26.74 6.44 3.13
CA ASN A 52 26.06 7.52 2.45
C ASN A 52 26.56 7.61 1.01
N ILE A 53 25.66 7.39 0.06
CA ILE A 53 25.93 7.43 -1.37
C ILE A 53 25.10 8.58 -1.97
N ASP A 54 25.74 9.46 -2.72
CA ASP A 54 25.05 10.64 -3.25
C ASP A 54 23.96 10.26 -4.24
N TYR A 55 24.23 9.32 -5.14
CA TYR A 55 23.28 8.82 -6.14
C TYR A 55 23.43 7.32 -6.38
N VAL A 56 22.31 6.63 -6.55
CA VAL A 56 22.25 5.25 -7.03
C VAL A 56 21.21 5.13 -8.13
N ILE A 57 21.57 4.45 -9.21
CA ILE A 57 20.67 4.15 -10.33
C ILE A 57 20.35 2.65 -10.28
N PHE A 58 19.07 2.32 -10.14
CA PHE A 58 18.57 0.97 -10.21
C PHE A 58 17.95 0.74 -11.59
N ARG A 59 18.29 -0.38 -12.24
CA ARG A 59 17.48 -0.89 -13.36
C ARG A 59 16.33 -1.69 -12.78
N GLY A 60 15.17 -1.68 -13.43
CA GLY A 60 13.99 -2.40 -12.96
C GLY A 60 14.25 -3.89 -12.72
N GLY A 61 15.13 -4.50 -13.53
CA GLY A 61 15.52 -5.91 -13.38
C GLY A 61 16.42 -6.23 -12.18
N ASP A 62 17.01 -5.22 -11.52
CA ASP A 62 17.84 -5.35 -10.32
C ASP A 62 17.03 -5.23 -9.02
N ILE A 63 15.77 -4.77 -9.12
CA ILE A 63 14.87 -4.49 -8.00
C ILE A 63 14.08 -5.74 -7.65
N GLU A 64 14.03 -6.08 -6.35
CA GLU A 64 13.17 -7.12 -5.80
C GLU A 64 11.85 -6.52 -5.29
N ASP A 65 11.93 -5.44 -4.51
CA ASP A 65 10.77 -4.77 -3.91
C ASP A 65 10.97 -3.25 -3.81
N VAL A 66 9.87 -2.50 -3.80
CA VAL A 66 9.86 -1.04 -3.64
C VAL A 66 8.77 -0.65 -2.65
N GLN A 67 9.16 0.08 -1.60
CA GLN A 67 8.26 0.61 -0.59
C GLN A 67 8.34 2.12 -0.56
N LEU A 68 7.18 2.78 -0.54
CA LEU A 68 7.07 4.23 -0.48
C LEU A 68 6.68 4.65 0.95
N SER A 69 7.50 5.48 1.58
CA SER A 69 7.15 6.12 2.85
C SER A 69 6.52 7.48 2.56
N VAL A 70 5.20 7.51 2.40
CA VAL A 70 4.47 8.78 2.28
C VAL A 70 4.14 9.30 3.68
N THR A 71 4.82 10.37 4.11
CA THR A 71 4.38 11.14 5.27
C THR A 71 3.14 11.94 4.86
N ARG A 72 1.95 11.32 4.95
CA ARG A 72 0.70 12.00 4.59
C ARG A 72 0.43 13.16 5.56
N PRO A 73 0.25 14.40 5.07
CA PRO A 73 -0.36 15.44 5.86
C PRO A 73 -1.86 15.14 5.94
N HIS A 74 -2.30 14.67 7.10
CA HIS A 74 -3.71 14.51 7.45
C HIS A 74 -4.50 13.40 6.77
N ASP A 75 -5.34 12.80 7.61
CA ASP A 75 -6.58 12.08 7.35
C ASP A 75 -7.18 12.39 5.96
N ILE A 76 -6.78 11.64 4.93
CA ILE A 76 -7.63 11.49 3.75
C ILE A 76 -8.78 10.60 4.22
N LYS A 77 -9.76 11.20 4.91
CA LYS A 77 -11.08 10.58 5.01
C LYS A 77 -11.60 10.56 3.57
N PRO A 78 -11.85 9.38 2.96
CA PRO A 78 -12.56 9.34 1.70
C PRO A 78 -14.01 9.70 2.05
N THR A 79 -14.29 10.98 2.29
CA THR A 79 -15.63 11.37 2.76
C THR A 79 -16.64 11.00 1.69
N HIS A 80 -16.30 11.11 0.41
CA HIS A 80 -17.12 10.66 -0.71
C HIS A 80 -16.21 10.31 -1.90
N ASP A 81 -15.70 9.08 -1.92
CA ASP A 81 -15.07 8.54 -3.14
C ASP A 81 -16.14 7.69 -3.85
N ASP A 82 -16.64 8.18 -4.99
CA ASP A 82 -17.69 7.53 -5.77
C ASP A 82 -17.27 6.14 -6.30
N ALA A 83 -15.95 5.86 -6.36
CA ALA A 83 -15.44 4.56 -6.73
C ALA A 83 -15.40 3.56 -5.54
N ILE A 84 -15.55 4.03 -4.30
CA ILE A 84 -15.52 3.19 -3.10
C ILE A 84 -16.96 2.88 -2.65
N VAL A 85 -17.49 1.74 -3.11
CA VAL A 85 -18.78 1.22 -2.66
C VAL A 85 -18.63 0.62 -1.25
N ARG A 86 -19.18 1.31 -0.24
CA ARG A 86 -19.27 0.77 1.13
C ARG A 86 -20.43 -0.22 1.20
N LEU A 87 -20.12 -1.51 1.28
CA LEU A 87 -21.12 -2.51 1.67
C LEU A 87 -21.43 -2.29 3.16
N ASN A 88 -22.58 -1.67 3.45
CA ASN A 88 -23.11 -1.60 4.80
C ASN A 88 -23.41 -3.04 5.25
N LEU A 89 -22.50 -3.66 6.00
CA LEU A 89 -22.77 -4.93 6.64
C LEU A 89 -23.72 -4.64 7.81
N PRO A 90 -24.98 -5.09 7.78
CA PRO A 90 -25.89 -4.81 8.88
C PRO A 90 -25.33 -5.48 10.13
N SER A 91 -25.02 -4.66 11.14
CA SER A 91 -24.79 -5.14 12.49
C SER A 91 -26.04 -5.90 12.92
N LYS A 92 -25.90 -7.19 13.24
CA LYS A 92 -26.97 -8.05 13.74
C LYS A 92 -27.72 -7.31 14.85
N THR A 93 -28.90 -6.81 14.51
CA THR A 93 -29.83 -6.26 15.49
C THR A 93 -30.45 -7.44 16.21
N SER A 94 -30.31 -7.43 17.53
CA SER A 94 -30.89 -8.40 18.45
C SER A 94 -32.40 -8.56 18.20
N VAL A 95 -32.79 -9.83 18.12
CA VAL A 95 -34.14 -10.37 18.00
C VAL A 95 -35.17 -9.66 18.89
N THR A 96 -36.25 -9.19 18.28
CA THR A 96 -37.58 -9.18 18.91
C THR A 96 -38.59 -9.72 17.91
N ASP A 97 -38.81 -11.03 17.99
CA ASP A 97 -39.97 -11.71 17.41
C ASP A 97 -41.26 -11.10 17.97
N LYS A 98 -42.17 -10.61 17.10
CA LYS A 98 -43.62 -10.89 17.15
C LYS A 98 -44.30 -10.59 15.81
N CYS A 99 -44.78 -11.68 15.19
CA CYS A 99 -46.13 -11.84 14.62
C CYS A 99 -46.51 -11.10 13.32
N LEU A 100 -46.47 -11.78 12.17
CA LEU A 100 -47.64 -12.36 11.47
C LEU A 100 -47.19 -12.84 10.08
N GLN A 101 -47.09 -14.16 9.88
CA GLN A 101 -47.07 -14.76 8.53
C GLN A 101 -48.46 -15.33 8.23
N LYS A 102 -48.93 -15.00 7.02
CA LYS A 102 -50.07 -15.60 6.32
C LYS A 102 -49.87 -17.11 6.12
N SER A 103 -51.00 -17.83 6.11
CA SER A 103 -51.26 -19.02 5.27
C SER A 103 -52.71 -18.85 4.77
N GLU A 104 -52.97 -18.71 3.46
CA GLU A 104 -53.19 -19.76 2.43
C GLU A 104 -54.17 -20.85 2.90
N ALA A 105 -55.24 -21.29 2.23
CA ALA A 105 -55.83 -21.08 0.91
C ALA A 105 -57.28 -21.65 0.95
N SER A 106 -58.13 -21.38 -0.05
CA SER A 106 -58.86 -22.40 -0.82
C SER A 106 -60.09 -21.85 -1.55
N SER A 107 -60.27 -22.40 -2.74
CA SER A 107 -61.17 -22.07 -3.83
C SER A 107 -62.54 -22.75 -3.73
N SER A 108 -63.47 -22.20 -4.52
CA SER A 108 -64.59 -22.85 -5.22
C SER A 108 -66.00 -22.72 -4.64
N LYS A 109 -66.82 -22.01 -5.43
CA LYS A 109 -68.27 -22.02 -5.45
C LYS A 109 -68.79 -23.29 -6.15
N GLN A 110 -69.78 -23.94 -5.53
CA GLN A 110 -70.81 -24.85 -6.06
C GLN A 110 -71.77 -25.01 -4.86
N LEU A 111 -73.09 -24.82 -4.88
CA LEU A 111 -74.14 -24.74 -5.90
C LEU A 111 -75.12 -23.62 -5.47
#